data_AF-A0A1Y3NBF0-F1
#
_entry.id   AF-A0A1Y3NBF0-F1
#
_cell.length_a   1.000
_cell.length_b   1.000
_cell.length_c   1.000
_cell.angle_alpha   90.00
_cell.angle_beta   90.00
_cell.angle_gamma   90.00
#
_symmetry.space_group_name_H-M   'P 1'
#
loop_
_entity.id
_entity.type
_entity.pdbx_description
1 polymer ?
#
loop_
_entity_poly.entity_id
_entity_poly.type
_entity_poly.pdbx_seq_one_letter_code
_entity_poly.pdbx_strand_id
1 'polypeptide(L)'
;MLFNHDLTVNILNSTFINNKSDHNGGAICIDNISNLDLNIISNTFIKNEGINGGAIYLYDNNKSLSKKNGDKQYFDYTININDNTFKENLAHNYGGAIFYKLYTPISSSSSLIKNKYENNKAGILGGAIYTDNSKEQNIPDIDQNTFSNNFANDFDNNYTSKPSYILLNTILAKNKKIYSGDYLPLMFDLYDEYGKIMEVNNYINNIIMKVTMEKKNEHNNNSNNNNNDNNKSKVKTHYLTGNVASFISGKCNLNSLQIYANPDQYILRFSIENYNEFITLNTTNTEIEVMECDNKKIKKYDTFHNITYCEEPTCLDSCPIKKSAECLPNPNDNTINDPTKNICHCLEGFEGINCQDYIIVDYKYESLIINFNIIIY
;
A
#
# COMPACT_ATOMS: atom_id res chain seq x y z
N MET A 1 23.08 15.01 27.26
CA MET A 1 24.01 13.96 27.74
C MET A 1 24.23 12.94 26.63
N LEU A 2 25.46 12.45 26.45
CA LEU A 2 25.80 11.43 25.45
C LEU A 2 26.35 10.18 26.15
N PHE A 3 25.84 9.00 25.79
CA PHE A 3 26.26 7.71 26.36
C PHE A 3 26.57 6.69 25.25
N ASN A 4 27.65 5.90 25.42
CA ASN A 4 28.13 4.86 24.49
C ASN A 4 28.61 3.60 25.28
N HIS A 5 28.52 2.39 24.69
CA HIS A 5 28.86 1.05 25.26
C HIS A 5 27.85 0.49 26.29
N ASP A 6 28.15 -0.67 26.92
CA ASP A 6 27.31 -1.32 27.95
C ASP A 6 26.92 -0.34 29.05
N LEU A 7 25.62 -0.15 29.23
CA LEU A 7 25.09 1.00 29.97
C LEU A 7 23.91 0.61 30.86
N THR A 8 24.07 0.83 32.16
CA THR A 8 22.95 0.95 33.10
C THR A 8 22.77 2.42 33.47
N VAL A 9 21.65 3.02 33.08
CA VAL A 9 21.35 4.44 33.33
C VAL A 9 20.02 4.59 34.05
N ASN A 10 20.07 5.27 35.20
CA ASN A 10 18.91 5.61 36.00
C ASN A 10 18.78 7.13 36.08
N ILE A 11 17.75 7.69 35.46
CA ILE A 11 17.42 9.12 35.48
C ILE A 11 16.04 9.25 36.10
N LEU A 12 16.01 9.81 37.31
CA LEU A 12 14.82 9.86 38.15
C LEU A 12 14.54 11.30 38.57
N ASN A 13 13.26 11.69 38.60
CA ASN A 13 12.80 12.95 39.21
C ASN A 13 13.55 14.21 38.73
N SER A 14 14.01 14.20 37.49
CA SER A 14 14.85 15.26 36.92
C SER A 14 14.07 16.14 35.96
N THR A 15 14.56 17.35 35.72
CA THR A 15 13.94 18.33 34.82
C THR A 15 14.95 18.81 33.78
N PHE A 16 14.62 18.65 32.51
CA PHE A 16 15.44 19.02 31.35
C PHE A 16 14.70 20.09 30.55
N ILE A 17 15.21 21.33 30.58
CA ILE A 17 14.57 22.50 29.97
C ILE A 17 15.51 23.15 28.96
N ASN A 18 14.99 23.45 27.76
CA ASN A 18 15.70 24.21 26.72
C ASN A 18 17.07 23.63 26.33
N ASN A 19 17.25 22.30 26.39
CA ASN A 19 18.47 21.69 25.90
C ASN A 19 18.40 21.60 24.38
N LYS A 20 19.45 22.06 23.71
CA LYS A 20 19.55 22.05 22.25
C LYS A 20 20.79 21.29 21.82
N SER A 21 20.59 20.36 20.89
CA SER A 21 21.65 19.63 20.22
C SER A 21 21.56 19.91 18.73
N ASP A 22 22.68 20.27 18.10
CA ASP A 22 22.79 20.32 16.63
C ASP A 22 22.90 18.90 16.03
N HIS A 23 22.79 17.86 16.87
CA HIS A 23 22.76 16.45 16.50
C HIS A 23 21.48 15.81 17.06
N ASN A 24 21.47 14.49 17.23
CA ASN A 24 20.35 13.76 17.81
C ASN A 24 20.24 13.97 19.33
N GLY A 25 19.02 13.81 19.86
CA GLY A 25 18.74 13.83 21.30
C GLY A 25 18.97 15.19 21.94
N GLY A 26 17.93 16.03 22.02
CA GLY A 26 18.09 17.38 22.57
C GLY A 26 18.54 17.41 24.03
N ALA A 27 18.02 16.51 24.86
CA ALA A 27 18.45 16.35 26.26
C ALA A 27 19.33 15.11 26.46
N ILE A 28 18.93 13.98 25.90
CA ILE A 28 19.58 12.67 26.09
C ILE A 28 19.79 12.03 24.71
N CYS A 29 21.04 11.66 24.43
CA CYS A 29 21.43 10.91 23.26
C CYS A 29 22.14 9.65 23.73
N ILE A 30 21.59 8.49 23.37
CA ILE A 30 22.21 7.20 23.62
C ILE A 30 22.41 6.54 22.25
N ASP A 31 23.67 6.32 21.90
CA ASP A 31 24.09 5.89 20.57
C ASP A 31 25.08 4.72 20.69
N ASN A 32 25.11 3.85 19.69
CA ASN A 32 26.08 2.77 19.55
C ASN A 32 26.23 1.88 20.81
N ILE A 33 25.10 1.38 21.31
CA ILE A 33 25.05 0.57 22.54
C ILE A 33 25.20 -0.92 22.23
N SER A 34 25.89 -1.65 23.11
CA SER A 34 25.98 -3.13 23.08
C SER A 34 25.04 -3.81 24.08
N ASN A 35 24.77 -3.18 25.22
CA ASN A 35 23.80 -3.59 26.22
C ASN A 35 23.17 -2.37 26.91
N LEU A 36 21.85 -2.36 27.08
CA LEU A 36 21.10 -1.24 27.66
C LEU A 36 20.14 -1.70 28.76
N ASP A 37 20.35 -1.17 29.97
CA ASP A 37 19.36 -1.10 31.04
C ASP A 37 19.08 0.38 31.33
N LEU A 38 17.95 0.88 30.84
CA LEU A 38 17.59 2.29 30.88
C LEU A 38 16.33 2.50 31.69
N ASN A 39 16.43 3.27 32.77
CA ASN A 39 15.30 3.70 33.57
C ASN A 39 15.20 5.23 33.55
N ILE A 40 14.16 5.75 32.91
CA ILE A 40 13.80 7.17 32.86
C ILE A 40 12.42 7.30 33.52
N ILE A 41 12.38 7.67 34.79
CA ILE A 41 11.15 7.63 35.59
C ILE A 41 10.87 8.99 36.24
N SER A 42 9.62 9.46 36.12
CA SER A 42 9.15 10.68 36.78
C SER A 42 9.94 11.95 36.41
N ASN A 43 10.42 12.04 35.17
CA ASN A 43 11.15 13.20 34.67
C ASN A 43 10.25 14.17 33.88
N THR A 44 10.74 15.39 33.71
CA THR A 44 10.10 16.42 32.89
C THR A 44 11.05 16.94 31.82
N PHE A 45 10.64 16.84 30.55
CA PHE A 45 11.38 17.30 29.37
C PHE A 45 10.59 18.41 28.66
N ILE A 46 11.09 19.64 28.74
CA ILE A 46 10.40 20.82 28.20
C ILE A 46 11.30 21.52 27.17
N LYS A 47 10.75 21.78 25.96
CA LYS A 47 11.41 22.60 24.93
C LYS A 47 12.82 22.14 24.56
N ASN A 48 13.05 20.83 24.57
CA ASN A 48 14.32 20.29 24.10
C ASN A 48 14.28 20.15 22.58
N GLU A 49 15.42 20.37 21.92
CA GLU A 49 15.55 20.39 20.47
C GLU A 49 16.70 19.51 20.00
N GLY A 50 16.44 18.65 19.00
CA GLY A 50 17.45 17.84 18.33
C GLY A 50 17.08 17.52 16.87
N ILE A 51 17.98 16.89 16.12
CA ILE A 51 17.70 16.43 14.75
C ILE A 51 16.65 15.31 14.77
N ASN A 52 16.93 14.25 15.54
CA ASN A 52 16.01 13.16 15.84
C ASN A 52 15.87 13.03 17.35
N GLY A 53 14.65 12.80 17.84
CA GLY A 53 14.41 12.71 19.27
C GLY A 53 14.58 14.07 19.93
N GLY A 54 13.55 14.91 19.90
CA GLY A 54 13.67 16.29 20.38
C GLY A 54 14.11 16.35 21.86
N ALA A 55 13.69 15.38 22.68
CA ALA A 55 14.24 15.18 24.02
C ALA A 55 15.22 14.01 24.07
N ILE A 56 14.78 12.83 23.62
CA ILE A 56 15.51 11.56 23.80
C ILE A 56 15.73 10.89 22.45
N TYR A 57 16.97 10.50 22.18
CA TYR A 57 17.37 9.68 21.05
C TYR A 57 18.00 8.38 21.53
N LEU A 58 17.50 7.24 21.05
CA LEU A 58 18.03 5.92 21.32
C LEU A 58 18.40 5.22 20.01
N TYR A 59 19.64 4.79 19.85
CA TYR A 59 20.09 4.06 18.68
C TYR A 59 21.13 3.00 19.05
N ASP A 60 21.02 1.84 18.41
CA ASP A 60 22.14 0.89 18.35
C ASP A 60 22.47 0.55 16.89
N ASN A 61 23.67 -0.01 16.66
CA ASN A 61 24.10 -0.43 15.33
C ASN A 61 24.28 -1.96 15.22
N ASN A 62 23.73 -2.72 16.18
CA ASN A 62 23.92 -4.17 16.32
C ASN A 62 23.12 -4.97 15.27
N LYS A 63 23.41 -4.74 13.99
CA LYS A 63 22.79 -5.44 12.84
C LYS A 63 23.08 -6.96 12.83
N SER A 64 24.11 -7.39 13.57
CA SER A 64 24.61 -8.78 13.57
C SER A 64 23.88 -9.75 14.51
N LEU A 65 22.86 -9.31 15.26
CA LEU A 65 22.16 -10.16 16.24
C LEU A 65 20.89 -10.82 15.68
N SER A 66 20.58 -10.66 14.39
CA SER A 66 19.49 -11.43 13.76
C SER A 66 19.74 -12.94 13.87
N LYS A 67 18.76 -13.65 14.47
CA LYS A 67 18.70 -15.10 14.75
C LYS A 67 19.49 -15.96 13.75
N LYS A 68 20.75 -16.24 14.06
CA LYS A 68 21.52 -17.31 13.42
C LYS A 68 22.05 -18.26 14.49
N ASN A 69 21.35 -19.39 14.59
CA ASN A 69 21.77 -20.66 15.16
C ASN A 69 22.13 -20.68 16.66
N GLY A 70 21.14 -21.04 17.49
CA GLY A 70 21.28 -21.97 18.63
C GLY A 70 21.97 -21.49 19.91
N ASP A 71 23.11 -20.81 19.82
CA ASP A 71 24.08 -20.81 20.95
C ASP A 71 24.60 -19.42 21.36
N LYS A 72 23.87 -18.33 21.06
CA LYS A 72 24.21 -17.00 21.59
C LYS A 72 23.15 -16.51 22.58
N GLN A 73 23.58 -16.35 23.82
CA GLN A 73 22.83 -15.70 24.89
C GLN A 73 22.59 -14.24 24.48
N TYR A 74 21.36 -13.92 24.08
CA TYR A 74 20.97 -12.55 23.74
C TYR A 74 20.73 -11.77 25.04
N PHE A 75 21.30 -10.57 25.13
CA PHE A 75 20.85 -9.58 26.11
C PHE A 75 19.70 -8.82 25.48
N ASP A 76 18.50 -8.99 26.01
CA ASP A 76 17.37 -8.13 25.67
C ASP A 76 17.58 -6.78 26.38
N TYR A 77 17.42 -5.67 25.65
CA TYR A 77 17.47 -4.36 26.28
C TYR A 77 16.31 -4.20 27.24
N THR A 78 16.59 -3.72 28.45
CA THR A 78 15.54 -3.33 29.40
C THR A 78 15.37 -1.82 29.34
N ILE A 79 14.23 -1.35 28.86
CA ILE A 79 13.94 0.08 28.70
C ILE A 79 12.65 0.41 29.43
N ASN A 80 12.75 1.18 30.51
CA ASN A 80 11.63 1.67 31.29
C ASN A 80 11.59 3.18 31.21
N ILE A 81 10.58 3.71 30.52
CA ILE A 81 10.33 5.14 30.42
C ILE A 81 8.91 5.36 30.95
N ASN A 82 8.78 5.67 32.24
CA ASN A 82 7.49 5.69 32.92
C ASN A 82 7.22 7.00 33.66
N ASP A 83 5.95 7.39 33.70
CA ASP A 83 5.47 8.54 34.48
C ASP A 83 6.20 9.86 34.14
N ASN A 84 6.70 10.02 32.91
CA ASN A 84 7.39 11.23 32.48
C ASN A 84 6.45 12.22 31.78
N THR A 85 6.84 13.50 31.76
CA THR A 85 6.17 14.53 30.96
C THR A 85 7.11 15.05 29.87
N PHE A 86 6.66 14.99 28.62
CA PHE A 86 7.33 15.54 27.45
C PHE A 86 6.47 16.65 26.85
N LYS A 87 6.95 17.89 26.95
CA LYS A 87 6.20 19.07 26.52
C LYS A 87 6.99 19.96 25.57
N GLU A 88 6.39 20.33 24.46
CA GLU A 88 6.94 21.31 23.51
C GLU A 88 8.35 20.95 22.99
N ASN A 89 8.71 19.67 22.97
CA ASN A 89 9.98 19.23 22.40
C ASN A 89 9.90 19.22 20.87
N LEU A 90 11.03 19.47 20.22
CA LEU A 90 11.12 19.65 18.77
C LEU A 90 12.20 18.73 18.18
N ALA A 91 11.82 17.91 17.21
CA ALA A 91 12.75 17.21 16.34
C ALA A 91 12.69 17.79 14.93
N HIS A 92 13.83 18.02 14.28
CA HIS A 92 13.84 18.47 12.89
C HIS A 92 13.33 17.39 11.93
N ASN A 93 13.57 16.12 12.24
CA ASN A 93 13.19 15.00 11.38
C ASN A 93 12.16 14.10 12.05
N TYR A 94 12.57 13.30 13.04
CA TYR A 94 11.75 12.21 13.56
C TYR A 94 11.64 12.25 15.09
N GLY A 95 10.46 11.95 15.64
CA GLY A 95 10.27 11.75 17.07
C GLY A 95 10.39 13.05 17.87
N GLY A 96 9.36 13.89 17.86
CA GLY A 96 9.42 15.23 18.45
C GLY A 96 9.78 15.22 19.94
N ALA A 97 9.43 14.18 20.67
CA ALA A 97 9.94 13.91 22.01
C ALA A 97 10.98 12.78 22.00
N ILE A 98 10.60 11.61 21.50
CA ILE A 98 11.42 10.39 21.56
C ILE A 98 11.60 9.82 20.16
N PHE A 99 12.85 9.53 19.82
CA PHE A 99 13.21 8.71 18.68
C PHE A 99 13.88 7.44 19.17
N TYR A 100 13.52 6.28 18.62
CA TYR A 100 14.35 5.10 18.78
C TYR A 100 14.45 4.21 17.54
N LYS A 101 15.66 3.67 17.34
CA LYS A 101 16.02 2.67 16.31
C LYS A 101 16.97 1.65 16.92
N LEU A 102 16.45 0.49 17.28
CA LEU A 102 17.15 -0.56 18.01
C LEU A 102 17.04 -1.87 17.23
N TYR A 103 18.18 -2.39 16.78
CA TYR A 103 18.29 -3.72 16.16
C TYR A 103 18.22 -4.83 17.21
N THR A 104 18.64 -4.57 18.45
CA THR A 104 18.55 -5.52 19.56
C THR A 104 17.12 -5.58 20.10
N PRO A 105 16.55 -6.79 20.33
CA PRO A 105 15.21 -6.93 20.89
C PRO A 105 15.07 -6.25 22.25
N ILE A 106 13.89 -5.70 22.50
CA ILE A 106 13.51 -5.15 23.80
C ILE A 106 12.92 -6.27 24.65
N SER A 107 13.36 -6.34 25.90
CA SER A 107 12.88 -7.32 26.88
C SER A 107 11.39 -7.13 27.11
N SER A 108 10.67 -8.24 27.27
CA SER A 108 9.25 -8.24 27.67
C SER A 108 8.97 -7.54 29.01
N SER A 109 9.98 -7.33 29.84
CA SER A 109 9.87 -6.56 31.09
C SER A 109 9.99 -5.04 30.92
N SER A 110 10.30 -4.57 29.71
CA SER A 110 10.41 -3.14 29.39
C SER A 110 9.03 -2.48 29.37
N SER A 111 8.99 -1.18 29.62
CA SER A 111 7.74 -0.43 29.74
C SER A 111 7.88 1.01 29.25
N LEU A 112 6.86 1.49 28.55
CA LEU A 112 6.75 2.87 28.10
C LEU A 112 5.34 3.36 28.45
N ILE A 113 5.03 3.50 29.73
CA ILE A 113 3.64 3.70 30.21
C ILE A 113 3.47 4.95 31.06
N LYS A 114 2.24 5.47 31.13
CA LYS A 114 1.84 6.62 31.96
C LYS A 114 2.62 7.91 31.69
N ASN A 115 3.23 8.02 30.51
CA ASN A 115 3.87 9.25 30.09
C ASN A 115 2.81 10.20 29.51
N LYS A 116 3.14 11.49 29.57
CA LYS A 116 2.34 12.58 29.01
C LYS A 116 3.11 13.28 27.91
N TYR A 117 2.55 13.32 26.71
CA TYR A 117 3.16 13.97 25.54
C TYR A 117 2.27 15.11 25.04
N GLU A 118 2.72 16.36 25.22
CA GLU A 118 1.95 17.56 24.87
C GLU A 118 2.72 18.48 23.93
N ASN A 119 2.08 18.90 22.83
CA ASN A 119 2.61 19.94 21.94
C ASN A 119 4.01 19.63 21.36
N ASN A 120 4.42 18.37 21.27
CA ASN A 120 5.69 18.00 20.67
C ASN A 120 5.59 18.03 19.14
N LYS A 121 6.69 18.32 18.46
CA LYS A 121 6.73 18.50 17.01
C LYS A 121 7.87 17.76 16.35
N ALA A 122 7.61 17.12 15.20
CA ALA A 122 8.61 16.54 14.32
C ALA A 122 8.45 17.10 12.89
N GLY A 123 9.55 17.26 12.15
CA GLY A 123 9.47 17.75 10.77
C GLY A 123 8.96 16.70 9.76
N ILE A 124 9.13 15.40 10.03
CA ILE A 124 8.76 14.32 9.10
C ILE A 124 7.71 13.38 9.71
N LEU A 125 8.05 12.62 10.74
CA LEU A 125 7.19 11.57 11.31
C LEU A 125 7.34 11.46 12.83
N GLY A 126 6.26 11.10 13.52
CA GLY A 126 6.25 10.84 14.96
C GLY A 126 6.33 12.12 15.78
N GLY A 127 5.24 12.88 15.84
CA GLY A 127 5.19 14.18 16.49
C GLY A 127 5.56 14.12 17.98
N ALA A 128 5.22 13.04 18.68
CA ALA A 128 5.82 12.72 19.97
C ALA A 128 6.85 11.59 19.86
N ILE A 129 6.45 10.43 19.32
CA ILE A 129 7.30 9.23 19.31
C ILE A 129 7.49 8.74 17.87
N TYR A 130 8.74 8.49 17.47
CA TYR A 130 9.05 7.79 16.23
C TYR A 130 9.89 6.55 16.49
N THR A 131 9.55 5.46 15.80
CA THR A 131 10.17 4.15 16.02
C THR A 131 10.58 3.50 14.71
N ASP A 132 11.86 3.19 14.56
CA ASP A 132 12.43 2.53 13.38
C ASP A 132 12.77 1.05 13.67
N ASN A 133 11.83 0.35 14.31
CA ASN A 133 11.94 -1.05 14.70
C ASN A 133 10.89 -1.87 13.96
N SER A 134 11.14 -3.17 13.76
CA SER A 134 10.08 -4.08 13.31
C SER A 134 9.29 -4.60 14.51
N LYS A 135 8.01 -4.99 14.32
CA LYS A 135 7.17 -5.65 15.34
C LYS A 135 7.85 -6.80 16.07
N GLU A 136 8.76 -7.51 15.39
CA GLU A 136 9.50 -8.64 15.96
C GLU A 136 10.44 -8.24 17.12
N GLN A 137 10.70 -6.94 17.32
CA GLN A 137 11.59 -6.42 18.35
C GLN A 137 10.88 -5.99 19.65
N ASN A 138 9.61 -6.40 19.84
CA ASN A 138 8.77 -6.07 21.00
C ASN A 138 8.69 -4.56 21.24
N ILE A 139 7.94 -3.86 20.39
CA ILE A 139 7.60 -2.45 20.62
C ILE A 139 6.84 -2.36 21.96
N PRO A 140 7.29 -1.54 22.93
CA PRO A 140 6.58 -1.38 24.19
C PRO A 140 5.15 -0.90 23.95
N ASP A 141 4.21 -1.39 24.75
CA ASP A 141 2.83 -0.93 24.73
C ASP A 141 2.79 0.58 25.06
N ILE A 142 2.20 1.36 24.15
CA ILE A 142 2.08 2.80 24.26
C ILE A 142 0.67 3.27 24.59
N ASP A 143 -0.31 2.35 24.67
CA ASP A 143 -1.73 2.68 24.87
C ASP A 143 -2.00 3.27 26.25
N GLN A 144 -1.11 3.06 27.21
CA GLN A 144 -1.19 3.61 28.57
C GLN A 144 -0.61 5.02 28.70
N ASN A 145 -0.26 5.67 27.60
CA ASN A 145 0.22 7.05 27.59
C ASN A 145 -0.90 8.03 27.21
N THR A 146 -0.68 9.30 27.56
CA THR A 146 -1.59 10.39 27.18
C THR A 146 -0.91 11.27 26.14
N PHE A 147 -1.61 11.54 25.05
CA PHE A 147 -1.11 12.36 23.96
C PHE A 147 -2.08 13.50 23.67
N SER A 148 -1.56 14.71 23.47
CA SER A 148 -2.37 15.86 23.07
C SER A 148 -1.57 16.80 22.18
N ASN A 149 -2.15 17.15 21.02
CA ASN A 149 -1.64 18.18 20.10
C ASN A 149 -0.18 17.95 19.66
N ASN A 150 0.22 16.71 19.39
CA ASN A 150 1.55 16.43 18.85
C ASN A 150 1.49 16.38 17.33
N PHE A 151 2.42 17.05 16.65
CA PHE A 151 2.37 17.20 15.19
C PHE A 151 3.61 16.68 14.51
N ALA A 152 3.45 15.98 13.39
CA ALA A 152 4.54 15.69 12.46
C ALA A 152 4.22 16.31 11.10
N ASN A 153 5.11 17.15 10.58
CA ASN A 153 4.90 17.83 9.30
C ASN A 153 3.53 18.56 9.22
N ASP A 154 3.13 19.23 10.30
CA ASP A 154 1.84 19.91 10.50
C ASP A 154 0.58 19.02 10.55
N PHE A 155 0.72 17.70 10.51
CA PHE A 155 -0.39 16.75 10.72
C PHE A 155 -0.40 16.24 12.16
N ASP A 156 -1.60 16.01 12.72
CA ASP A 156 -1.74 15.34 14.02
C ASP A 156 -1.14 13.93 13.92
N ASN A 157 -0.05 13.72 14.64
CA ASN A 157 0.70 12.48 14.59
C ASN A 157 1.38 12.28 15.94
N ASN A 158 0.66 11.64 16.87
CA ASN A 158 1.21 11.36 18.19
C ASN A 158 2.41 10.42 18.12
N TYR A 159 2.26 9.32 17.38
CA TYR A 159 3.31 8.32 17.22
C TYR A 159 3.11 7.56 15.92
N THR A 160 4.23 7.12 15.35
CA THR A 160 4.31 6.36 14.10
C THR A 160 5.61 5.57 14.06
N SER A 161 5.66 4.56 13.21
CA SER A 161 6.93 3.92 12.83
C SER A 161 7.29 4.22 11.38
N LYS A 162 8.38 3.62 10.91
CA LYS A 162 8.60 3.42 9.48
C LYS A 162 7.50 2.56 8.82
N PRO A 163 7.36 2.58 7.48
CA PRO A 163 6.54 1.63 6.73
C PRO A 163 6.81 0.19 7.15
N SER A 164 5.74 -0.56 7.43
CA SER A 164 5.82 -1.93 7.92
C SER A 164 5.21 -2.94 6.94
N TYR A 165 3.96 -2.72 6.53
CA TYR A 165 3.25 -3.66 5.68
C TYR A 165 2.25 -2.98 4.75
N ILE A 166 1.93 -3.65 3.65
CA ILE A 166 0.93 -3.23 2.67
C ILE A 166 -0.19 -4.27 2.61
N LEU A 167 -1.43 -3.80 2.57
CA LEU A 167 -2.62 -4.63 2.32
C LEU A 167 -3.21 -4.34 0.95
N LEU A 168 -3.61 -5.39 0.23
CA LEU A 168 -4.47 -5.27 -0.95
C LEU A 168 -5.92 -5.09 -0.45
N ASN A 169 -6.49 -3.91 -0.67
CA ASN A 169 -7.85 -3.58 -0.24
C ASN A 169 -8.90 -3.95 -1.32
N THR A 170 -8.48 -4.17 -2.56
CA THR A 170 -9.39 -4.65 -3.62
C THR A 170 -9.82 -6.09 -3.37
N ILE A 171 -11.13 -6.32 -3.31
CA ILE A 171 -11.72 -7.67 -3.27
C ILE A 171 -11.67 -8.28 -4.68
N LEU A 172 -10.85 -9.31 -4.86
CA LEU A 172 -10.77 -10.06 -6.12
C LEU A 172 -11.46 -11.42 -5.94
N ALA A 173 -12.44 -11.69 -6.79
CA ALA A 173 -13.08 -13.01 -6.84
C ALA A 173 -12.04 -14.08 -7.24
N LYS A 174 -12.14 -15.27 -6.64
CA LYS A 174 -11.31 -16.42 -7.02
C LYS A 174 -11.53 -16.76 -8.49
N ASN A 175 -10.44 -16.95 -9.24
CA ASN A 175 -10.46 -17.17 -10.69
C ASN A 175 -11.18 -16.03 -11.44
N LYS A 176 -10.79 -14.78 -11.17
CA LYS A 176 -11.34 -13.62 -11.85
C LYS A 176 -11.14 -13.77 -13.36
N LYS A 177 -12.26 -13.86 -14.08
CA LYS A 177 -12.30 -13.83 -15.54
C LYS A 177 -12.22 -12.40 -16.02
N ILE A 178 -11.37 -12.15 -17.00
CA ILE A 178 -11.14 -10.83 -17.60
C ILE A 178 -10.88 -10.99 -19.09
N TYR A 179 -11.27 -10.02 -19.92
CA TYR A 179 -10.89 -10.01 -21.32
C TYR A 179 -9.55 -9.29 -21.49
N SER A 180 -8.78 -9.69 -22.50
CA SER A 180 -7.58 -8.94 -22.91
C SER A 180 -8.00 -7.52 -23.33
N GLY A 181 -7.34 -6.49 -22.82
CA GLY A 181 -7.71 -5.08 -22.96
C GLY A 181 -8.57 -4.51 -21.81
N ASP A 182 -9.08 -5.34 -20.90
CA ASP A 182 -9.87 -4.84 -19.77
C ASP A 182 -9.00 -4.21 -18.66
N TYR A 183 -9.63 -3.31 -17.89
CA TYR A 183 -9.05 -2.73 -16.69
C TYR A 183 -9.27 -3.63 -15.47
N LEU A 184 -8.24 -3.73 -14.63
CA LEU A 184 -8.27 -4.39 -13.32
C LEU A 184 -7.83 -3.39 -12.23
N PRO A 185 -8.71 -2.51 -11.74
CA PRO A 185 -8.34 -1.52 -10.74
C PRO A 185 -7.94 -2.20 -9.41
N LEU A 186 -6.74 -1.88 -8.91
CA LEU A 186 -6.23 -2.37 -7.63
C LEU A 186 -5.94 -1.22 -6.67
N MET A 187 -6.27 -1.40 -5.39
CA MET A 187 -6.04 -0.44 -4.32
C MET A 187 -5.23 -1.08 -3.20
N PHE A 188 -4.16 -0.41 -2.80
CA PHE A 188 -3.25 -0.83 -1.73
C PHE A 188 -3.16 0.24 -0.65
N ASP A 189 -3.13 -0.21 0.60
CA ASP A 189 -2.94 0.66 1.77
C ASP A 189 -1.61 0.31 2.46
N LEU A 190 -0.82 1.33 2.79
CA LEU A 190 0.47 1.23 3.48
C LEU A 190 0.31 1.57 4.96
N TYR A 191 0.76 0.65 5.80
CA TYR A 191 0.65 0.72 7.24
C TYR A 191 2.00 0.77 7.92
N ASP A 192 2.03 1.42 9.07
CA ASP A 192 3.11 1.38 10.03
C ASP A 192 2.99 0.16 10.99
N GLU A 193 3.94 -0.01 11.89
CA GLU A 193 3.97 -1.08 12.90
C GLU A 193 2.86 -0.91 13.96
N TYR A 194 2.25 0.25 14.08
CA TYR A 194 1.10 0.46 14.96
C TYR A 194 -0.23 0.14 14.28
N GLY A 195 -0.20 -0.27 13.01
CA GLY A 195 -1.39 -0.55 12.22
C GLY A 195 -2.15 0.71 11.79
N LYS A 196 -1.47 1.86 11.74
CA LYS A 196 -2.01 3.11 11.22
C LYS A 196 -1.64 3.27 9.75
N ILE A 197 -2.57 3.79 8.94
CA ILE A 197 -2.27 4.19 7.57
C ILE A 197 -1.31 5.37 7.64
N MET A 198 -0.25 5.32 6.84
CA MET A 198 0.77 6.36 6.87
C MET A 198 0.36 7.59 6.04
N GLU A 199 0.16 8.75 6.67
CA GLU A 199 -0.42 9.93 5.98
C GLU A 199 0.60 10.92 5.39
N VAL A 200 1.90 10.75 5.63
CA VAL A 200 2.92 11.75 5.28
C VAL A 200 3.45 11.60 3.85
N ASN A 201 3.02 12.49 2.97
CA ASN A 201 3.30 12.44 1.53
C ASN A 201 4.79 12.47 1.15
N ASN A 202 5.59 13.40 1.69
CA ASN A 202 6.97 13.61 1.21
C ASN A 202 7.89 12.41 1.47
N TYR A 203 7.63 11.63 2.51
CA TYR A 203 8.42 10.44 2.86
C TYR A 203 8.00 9.21 2.02
N ILE A 204 6.71 9.10 1.72
CA ILE A 204 6.09 7.86 1.19
C ILE A 204 5.97 7.86 -0.33
N ASN A 205 5.93 9.04 -0.97
CA ASN A 205 5.78 9.17 -2.43
C ASN A 205 6.84 8.43 -3.26
N ASN A 206 7.98 8.08 -2.65
CA ASN A 206 9.03 7.31 -3.29
C ASN A 206 8.76 5.81 -3.32
N ILE A 207 7.83 5.30 -2.51
CA ILE A 207 7.48 3.88 -2.48
C ILE A 207 6.58 3.59 -3.69
N ILE A 208 7.03 2.69 -4.56
CA ILE A 208 6.35 2.34 -5.79
C ILE A 208 5.81 0.92 -5.70
N MET A 209 4.52 0.77 -5.93
CA MET A 209 3.87 -0.52 -6.12
C MET A 209 3.92 -0.89 -7.61
N LYS A 210 4.42 -2.08 -7.91
CA LYS A 210 4.44 -2.64 -9.25
C LYS A 210 3.73 -3.99 -9.31
N VAL A 211 2.94 -4.15 -10.36
CA VAL A 211 2.30 -5.42 -10.72
C VAL A 211 3.03 -5.99 -11.91
N THR A 212 3.37 -7.27 -11.83
CA THR A 212 3.86 -8.07 -12.95
C THR A 212 2.94 -9.24 -13.19
N MET A 213 3.01 -9.83 -14.38
CA MET A 213 2.17 -10.95 -14.76
C MET A 213 3.04 -12.02 -15.38
N GLU A 214 2.71 -13.28 -15.10
CA GLU A 214 3.32 -14.45 -15.71
C GLU A 214 2.27 -15.50 -16.03
N LYS A 215 2.54 -16.35 -17.02
CA LYS A 215 1.66 -17.44 -17.41
C LYS A 215 1.87 -18.64 -16.46
N LYS A 216 0.80 -19.16 -15.87
CA LYS A 216 0.84 -20.16 -14.78
C LYS A 216 1.63 -21.43 -15.10
N ASN A 217 1.64 -21.87 -16.36
CA ASN A 217 2.22 -23.16 -16.77
C ASN A 217 3.56 -23.07 -17.53
N GLU A 218 4.19 -21.90 -17.65
CA GLU A 218 5.45 -21.79 -18.41
C GLU A 218 6.68 -22.39 -17.72
N HIS A 219 6.63 -22.65 -16.41
CA HIS A 219 7.78 -23.15 -15.65
C HIS A 219 7.99 -24.67 -15.68
N ASN A 220 7.04 -25.48 -16.18
CA ASN A 220 7.18 -26.94 -16.16
C ASN A 220 7.99 -27.55 -17.31
N ASN A 221 8.34 -26.79 -18.35
CA ASN A 221 9.00 -27.34 -19.54
C ASN A 221 10.50 -27.06 -19.67
N ASN A 222 11.14 -26.38 -18.70
CA ASN A 222 12.54 -25.97 -18.82
C ASN A 222 13.55 -26.75 -17.96
N SER A 223 13.18 -27.90 -17.39
CA SER A 223 14.14 -28.70 -16.61
C SER A 223 14.87 -29.80 -17.40
N ASN A 224 14.67 -29.92 -18.71
CA ASN A 224 15.46 -30.82 -19.56
C ASN A 224 15.66 -30.18 -20.93
N ASN A 225 16.75 -29.42 -21.10
CA ASN A 225 17.57 -29.52 -22.30
C ASN A 225 18.88 -28.76 -22.11
N ASN A 226 19.96 -29.55 -22.05
CA ASN A 226 21.29 -29.10 -22.35
C ASN A 226 21.36 -28.63 -23.81
N ASN A 227 22.25 -27.66 -24.02
CA ASN A 227 22.89 -27.24 -25.26
C ASN A 227 22.23 -26.12 -26.07
N ASN A 228 22.99 -25.01 -26.12
CA ASN A 228 23.24 -24.17 -27.29
C ASN A 228 22.03 -23.81 -28.15
N ASP A 229 21.33 -22.74 -27.78
CA ASP A 229 20.72 -21.89 -28.78
C ASP A 229 20.80 -20.41 -28.39
N ASN A 230 21.49 -19.67 -29.26
CA ASN A 230 21.72 -18.24 -29.20
C ASN A 230 20.38 -17.47 -29.32
N ASN A 231 20.17 -16.50 -28.42
CA ASN A 231 19.45 -15.24 -28.65
C ASN A 231 18.20 -15.28 -29.55
N LYS A 232 17.25 -16.19 -29.33
CA LYS A 232 15.85 -15.94 -29.72
C LYS A 232 15.16 -15.24 -28.56
N SER A 233 15.04 -13.92 -28.66
CA SER A 233 14.15 -13.11 -27.82
C SER A 233 12.79 -13.79 -27.79
N LYS A 234 12.44 -14.41 -26.65
CA LYS A 234 11.15 -15.08 -26.47
C LYS A 234 10.10 -13.97 -26.55
N VAL A 235 9.36 -13.92 -27.64
CA VAL A 235 8.30 -12.90 -27.87
C VAL A 235 7.37 -12.96 -26.66
N LYS A 236 7.27 -11.86 -25.91
CA LYS A 236 6.38 -11.78 -24.75
C LYS A 236 4.94 -11.81 -25.26
N THR A 237 4.22 -12.88 -24.92
CA THR A 237 2.82 -13.10 -25.28
C THR A 237 1.83 -12.43 -24.32
N HIS A 238 2.34 -11.53 -23.48
CA HIS A 238 1.56 -10.75 -22.53
C HIS A 238 2.32 -9.50 -22.07
N TYR A 239 1.57 -8.45 -21.73
CA TYR A 239 2.08 -7.26 -21.06
C TYR A 239 0.97 -6.57 -20.24
N LEU A 240 1.38 -5.65 -19.38
CA LEU A 240 0.47 -4.81 -18.61
C LEU A 240 0.75 -3.33 -18.95
N THR A 241 -0.27 -2.50 -18.87
CA THR A 241 -0.12 -1.03 -18.84
C THR A 241 -0.71 -0.50 -17.55
N GLY A 242 -0.27 0.69 -17.11
CA GLY A 242 -0.74 1.29 -15.84
C GLY A 242 -0.48 0.42 -14.61
N ASN A 243 0.55 -0.43 -14.65
CA ASN A 243 0.87 -1.44 -13.64
C ASN A 243 1.85 -0.95 -12.56
N VAL A 244 2.09 0.36 -12.51
CA VAL A 244 3.00 1.01 -11.58
C VAL A 244 2.30 2.23 -11.00
N ALA A 245 2.32 2.39 -9.68
CA ALA A 245 1.80 3.57 -8.99
C ALA A 245 2.57 3.81 -7.69
N SER A 246 2.64 5.07 -7.27
CA SER A 246 3.23 5.46 -5.98
C SER A 246 2.16 5.54 -4.89
N PHE A 247 2.61 5.44 -3.64
CA PHE A 247 1.76 5.70 -2.48
C PHE A 247 1.64 7.20 -2.22
N ILE A 248 0.41 7.70 -2.07
CA ILE A 248 0.07 9.07 -1.69
C ILE A 248 -0.80 8.98 -0.44
N SER A 249 -0.38 9.61 0.66
CA SER A 249 -1.04 9.54 1.97
C SER A 249 -1.35 8.08 2.37
N GLY A 250 -0.40 7.19 2.11
CA GLY A 250 -0.52 5.78 2.47
C GLY A 250 -1.41 4.96 1.55
N LYS A 251 -1.89 5.53 0.43
CA LYS A 251 -2.76 4.84 -0.54
C LYS A 251 -2.13 4.77 -1.91
N CYS A 252 -2.21 3.62 -2.56
CA CYS A 252 -1.75 3.41 -3.93
C CYS A 252 -2.89 2.87 -4.79
N ASN A 253 -3.26 3.63 -5.84
CA ASN A 253 -4.37 3.31 -6.73
C ASN A 253 -3.86 3.01 -8.14
N LEU A 254 -4.04 1.77 -8.58
CA LEU A 254 -3.77 1.30 -9.95
C LEU A 254 -5.06 1.27 -10.77
N ASN A 255 -5.77 2.40 -10.86
CA ASN A 255 -7.05 2.49 -11.58
C ASN A 255 -6.92 2.24 -13.09
N SER A 256 -5.73 2.50 -13.63
CA SER A 256 -5.42 2.35 -15.06
C SER A 256 -4.70 1.03 -15.38
N LEU A 257 -4.62 0.09 -14.44
CA LEU A 257 -4.02 -1.22 -14.70
C LEU A 257 -4.85 -1.95 -15.75
N GLN A 258 -4.24 -2.23 -16.89
CA GLN A 258 -4.87 -2.89 -18.03
C GLN A 258 -4.07 -4.14 -18.42
N ILE A 259 -4.79 -5.20 -18.78
CA ILE A 259 -4.19 -6.52 -19.00
C ILE A 259 -4.23 -6.86 -20.49
N TYR A 260 -3.08 -7.14 -21.10
CA TYR A 260 -2.99 -7.59 -22.50
C TYR A 260 -2.33 -8.97 -22.54
N ALA A 261 -3.08 -9.97 -22.95
CA ALA A 261 -2.63 -11.35 -22.98
C ALA A 261 -3.49 -12.20 -23.91
N ASN A 262 -2.92 -13.28 -24.45
CA ASN A 262 -3.73 -14.29 -25.10
C ASN A 262 -4.52 -15.11 -24.06
N PRO A 263 -5.61 -15.79 -24.45
CA PRO A 263 -6.44 -16.55 -23.50
C PRO A 263 -5.65 -17.66 -22.80
N ASP A 264 -5.56 -17.58 -21.46
CA ASP A 264 -4.94 -18.58 -20.59
C ASP A 264 -5.10 -18.19 -19.10
N GLN A 265 -4.50 -18.97 -18.21
CA GLN A 265 -4.34 -18.66 -16.79
C GLN A 265 -3.04 -17.91 -16.51
N TYR A 266 -3.16 -16.81 -15.79
CA TYR A 266 -2.05 -15.93 -15.42
C TYR A 266 -2.01 -15.70 -13.91
N ILE A 267 -0.81 -15.42 -13.42
CA ILE A 267 -0.54 -15.06 -12.03
C ILE A 267 -0.07 -13.60 -12.01
N LEU A 268 -0.78 -12.76 -11.27
CA LEU A 268 -0.36 -11.41 -10.93
C LEU A 268 0.55 -11.46 -9.69
N ARG A 269 1.73 -10.86 -9.82
CA ARG A 269 2.71 -10.71 -8.76
C ARG A 269 2.86 -9.25 -8.37
N PHE A 270 3.09 -9.03 -7.09
CA PHE A 270 3.19 -7.71 -6.48
C PHE A 270 4.61 -7.51 -5.97
N SER A 271 5.24 -6.39 -6.30
CA SER A 271 6.58 -6.03 -5.85
C SER A 271 6.69 -4.56 -5.51
N ILE A 272 7.51 -4.23 -4.52
CA ILE A 272 7.82 -2.86 -4.12
C ILE A 272 9.12 -2.45 -4.82
N GLU A 273 9.13 -1.26 -5.42
CA GLU A 273 10.31 -0.63 -5.99
C GLU A 273 10.62 0.69 -5.27
N ASN A 274 11.87 1.14 -5.39
CA ASN A 274 12.33 2.44 -4.88
C ASN A 274 12.20 2.64 -3.35
N TYR A 275 12.30 1.53 -2.61
CA TYR A 275 12.42 1.53 -1.14
C TYR A 275 13.48 0.51 -0.71
N ASN A 276 14.43 0.95 0.12
CA ASN A 276 15.62 0.16 0.47
C ASN A 276 15.43 -0.72 1.71
N GLU A 277 14.34 -0.53 2.45
CA GLU A 277 14.03 -1.34 3.62
C GLU A 277 12.94 -2.37 3.31
N PHE A 278 12.80 -3.35 4.20
CA PHE A 278 11.81 -4.41 4.04
C PHE A 278 10.42 -3.92 4.45
N ILE A 279 9.43 -4.11 3.57
CA ILE A 279 8.01 -3.92 3.85
C ILE A 279 7.33 -5.25 3.54
N THR A 280 6.50 -5.72 4.47
CA THR A 280 5.76 -6.97 4.29
C THR A 280 4.59 -6.76 3.32
N LEU A 281 4.54 -7.54 2.25
CA LEU A 281 3.37 -7.58 1.36
C LEU A 281 2.37 -8.61 1.90
N ASN A 282 1.34 -8.16 2.59
CA ASN A 282 0.26 -9.01 3.12
C ASN A 282 -0.80 -9.28 2.04
N THR A 283 -0.35 -9.75 0.89
CA THR A 283 -1.20 -10.15 -0.23
C THR A 283 -0.61 -11.37 -0.90
N THR A 284 -1.45 -12.30 -1.32
CA THR A 284 -1.01 -13.44 -2.13
C THR A 284 -0.99 -13.06 -3.60
N ASN A 285 -0.20 -13.79 -4.39
CA ASN A 285 -0.32 -13.70 -5.84
C ASN A 285 -1.76 -13.99 -6.26
N THR A 286 -2.26 -13.25 -7.25
CA THR A 286 -3.65 -13.40 -7.70
C THR A 286 -3.72 -14.14 -9.02
N GLU A 287 -4.51 -15.20 -9.07
CA GLU A 287 -4.78 -15.92 -10.31
C GLU A 287 -5.94 -15.26 -11.08
N ILE A 288 -5.72 -15.05 -12.37
CA ILE A 288 -6.73 -14.54 -13.30
C ILE A 288 -6.82 -15.47 -14.52
N GLU A 289 -7.99 -15.49 -15.15
CA GLU A 289 -8.23 -16.17 -16.41
C GLU A 289 -8.52 -15.12 -17.48
N VAL A 290 -7.65 -15.05 -18.49
CA VAL A 290 -7.83 -14.18 -19.64
C VAL A 290 -8.70 -14.92 -20.65
N MET A 291 -9.84 -14.35 -21.00
CA MET A 291 -10.82 -14.93 -21.91
C MET A 291 -10.62 -14.44 -23.34
N GLU A 292 -11.09 -15.22 -24.32
CA GLU A 292 -11.27 -14.73 -25.69
C GLU A 292 -12.31 -13.61 -25.74
N CYS A 293 -12.15 -12.67 -26.68
CA CYS A 293 -13.15 -11.63 -26.92
C CYS A 293 -14.50 -12.29 -27.27
N ASP A 294 -15.55 -11.88 -26.58
CA ASP A 294 -16.89 -12.26 -26.98
C ASP A 294 -17.33 -11.50 -28.24
N ASN A 295 -18.46 -11.90 -28.78
CA ASN A 295 -19.08 -11.30 -29.97
C ASN A 295 -19.61 -9.88 -29.75
N LYS A 296 -19.64 -9.37 -28.51
CA LYS A 296 -20.03 -7.99 -28.19
C LYS A 296 -18.83 -7.04 -28.12
N LYS A 297 -17.60 -7.55 -28.20
CA LYS A 297 -16.38 -6.74 -28.22
C LYS A 297 -15.72 -6.71 -29.60
N ILE A 298 -14.91 -5.68 -29.83
CA ILE A 298 -14.11 -5.52 -31.05
C ILE A 298 -12.78 -6.23 -30.86
N LYS A 299 -12.42 -7.08 -31.82
CA LYS A 299 -11.19 -7.87 -31.77
C LYS A 299 -10.07 -7.12 -32.47
N LYS A 300 -9.03 -6.78 -31.72
CA LYS A 300 -7.82 -6.14 -32.21
C LYS A 300 -6.63 -7.09 -32.13
N TYR A 301 -5.62 -6.81 -32.95
CA TYR A 301 -4.41 -7.60 -33.01
C TYR A 301 -3.18 -6.70 -32.89
N ASP A 302 -2.44 -6.88 -31.80
CA ASP A 302 -1.12 -6.28 -31.60
C ASP A 302 -0.07 -7.17 -32.28
N THR A 303 0.41 -6.71 -33.43
CA THR A 303 1.41 -7.41 -34.24
C THR A 303 2.79 -7.46 -33.58
N PHE A 304 3.11 -6.51 -32.69
CA PHE A 304 4.42 -6.44 -32.05
C PHE A 304 4.54 -7.47 -30.92
N HIS A 305 3.47 -7.67 -30.15
CA HIS A 305 3.44 -8.65 -29.05
C HIS A 305 2.77 -9.97 -29.42
N ASN A 306 2.19 -10.10 -30.62
CA ASN A 306 1.45 -11.28 -31.07
C ASN A 306 0.28 -11.59 -30.10
N ILE A 307 -0.48 -10.55 -29.74
CA ILE A 307 -1.60 -10.62 -28.79
C ILE A 307 -2.88 -10.19 -29.48
N THR A 308 -3.93 -10.96 -29.25
CA THR A 308 -5.30 -10.51 -29.52
C THR A 308 -5.85 -9.82 -28.28
N TYR A 309 -6.45 -8.64 -28.45
CA TYR A 309 -7.12 -7.92 -27.36
C TYR A 309 -8.48 -7.40 -27.80
N CYS A 310 -9.30 -7.04 -26.81
CA CYS A 310 -10.69 -6.66 -26.97
C CYS A 310 -10.84 -5.17 -26.65
N GLU A 311 -11.60 -4.46 -27.47
CA GLU A 311 -12.03 -3.08 -27.21
C GLU A 311 -13.54 -3.03 -27.05
N GLU A 312 -14.01 -2.14 -26.17
CA GLU A 312 -15.42 -1.80 -26.10
C GLU A 312 -15.81 -1.02 -27.37
N PRO A 313 -16.91 -1.40 -28.05
CA PRO A 313 -17.39 -0.66 -29.20
C PRO A 313 -17.81 0.75 -28.78
N THR A 314 -17.32 1.75 -29.49
CA THR A 314 -17.73 3.15 -29.31
C THR A 314 -18.84 3.45 -30.31
N CYS A 315 -19.98 4.00 -29.87
CA CYS A 315 -21.06 4.46 -30.75
C CYS A 315 -21.09 6.00 -30.78
N LEU A 316 -21.84 6.58 -31.73
CA LEU A 316 -22.10 8.02 -31.75
C LEU A 316 -22.78 8.48 -30.44
N ASP A 317 -22.55 9.74 -30.05
CA ASP A 317 -23.12 10.36 -28.84
C ASP A 317 -24.66 10.35 -28.83
N SER A 318 -25.30 10.21 -29.98
CA SER A 318 -26.75 10.07 -30.09
C SER A 318 -27.28 8.75 -29.52
N CYS A 319 -26.42 7.73 -29.38
CA CYS A 319 -26.76 6.44 -28.81
C CYS A 319 -26.75 6.51 -27.26
N PRO A 320 -27.89 6.30 -26.58
CA PRO A 320 -28.04 6.45 -25.14
C PRO A 320 -27.55 5.22 -24.37
N ILE A 321 -26.26 4.91 -24.47
CA ILE A 321 -25.62 3.75 -23.83
C ILE A 321 -25.84 3.80 -22.31
N LYS A 322 -26.17 2.65 -21.69
CA LYS A 322 -26.52 2.48 -20.26
C LYS A 322 -27.86 3.08 -19.81
N LYS A 323 -28.63 3.68 -20.73
CA LYS A 323 -30.00 4.15 -20.44
C LYS A 323 -31.03 3.31 -21.17
N SER A 324 -30.94 3.28 -22.50
CA SER A 324 -31.91 2.60 -23.36
C SER A 324 -31.25 1.88 -24.54
N ALA A 325 -29.92 1.90 -24.62
CA ALA A 325 -29.17 1.17 -25.64
C ALA A 325 -27.91 0.50 -25.09
N GLU A 326 -27.43 -0.50 -25.82
CA GLU A 326 -26.05 -1.01 -25.79
C GLU A 326 -25.37 -0.74 -27.14
N CYS A 327 -24.05 -0.54 -27.12
CA CYS A 327 -23.28 -0.42 -28.36
C CYS A 327 -22.70 -1.79 -28.72
N LEU A 328 -22.88 -2.21 -29.97
CA LEU A 328 -22.39 -3.48 -30.48
C LEU A 328 -21.43 -3.26 -31.66
N PRO A 329 -20.44 -4.14 -31.85
CA PRO A 329 -19.54 -4.09 -32.99
C PRO A 329 -20.30 -4.34 -34.30
N ASN A 330 -19.76 -3.84 -35.41
CA ASN A 330 -20.30 -4.16 -36.73
C ASN A 330 -20.20 -5.69 -36.99
N PRO A 331 -21.32 -6.39 -37.26
CA PRO A 331 -21.32 -7.83 -37.50
C PRO A 331 -20.49 -8.26 -38.72
N ASN A 332 -20.30 -7.35 -39.68
CA ASN A 332 -19.55 -7.61 -40.92
C ASN A 332 -18.05 -7.35 -40.77
N ASP A 333 -17.64 -6.54 -39.79
CA ASP A 333 -16.23 -6.21 -39.53
C ASP A 333 -16.05 -5.82 -38.06
N ASN A 334 -15.62 -6.79 -37.25
CA ASN A 334 -15.36 -6.61 -35.82
C ASN A 334 -13.91 -6.22 -35.51
N THR A 335 -13.14 -5.75 -36.51
CA THR A 335 -11.74 -5.35 -36.35
C THR A 335 -11.55 -3.83 -36.28
N ILE A 336 -12.57 -3.07 -36.65
CA ILE A 336 -12.56 -1.60 -36.70
C ILE A 336 -13.52 -1.04 -35.64
N ASN A 337 -13.01 -0.19 -34.76
CA ASN A 337 -13.80 0.53 -33.76
C ASN A 337 -14.14 1.92 -34.29
N ASP A 338 -15.13 1.97 -35.17
CA ASP A 338 -15.60 3.20 -35.81
C ASP A 338 -17.02 3.50 -35.32
N PRO A 339 -17.24 4.63 -34.61
CA PRO A 339 -18.55 5.02 -34.10
C PRO A 339 -19.65 5.08 -35.15
N THR A 340 -19.31 5.32 -36.41
CA THR A 340 -20.28 5.39 -37.52
C THR A 340 -20.69 4.01 -38.06
N LYS A 341 -19.92 2.96 -37.73
CA LYS A 341 -20.14 1.58 -38.20
C LYS A 341 -20.68 0.65 -37.11
N ASN A 342 -20.39 0.96 -35.85
CA ASN A 342 -20.91 0.22 -34.71
C ASN A 342 -22.44 0.42 -34.59
N ILE A 343 -23.12 -0.57 -34.03
CA ILE A 343 -24.58 -0.62 -33.96
C ILE A 343 -25.04 -0.12 -32.60
N CYS A 344 -25.91 0.90 -32.60
CA CYS A 344 -26.70 1.24 -31.42
C CYS A 344 -27.87 0.25 -31.33
N HIS A 345 -27.79 -0.70 -30.40
CA HIS A 345 -28.82 -1.71 -30.18
C HIS A 345 -29.72 -1.30 -29.03
N CYS A 346 -31.02 -1.22 -29.27
CA CYS A 346 -31.98 -0.80 -28.25
C CYS A 346 -32.22 -1.92 -27.25
N LEU A 347 -32.26 -1.55 -25.97
CA LEU A 347 -32.66 -2.46 -24.90
C LEU A 347 -34.16 -2.77 -25.03
N GLU A 348 -34.59 -3.88 -24.45
CA GLU A 348 -36.01 -4.27 -24.46
C GLU A 348 -36.91 -3.14 -23.95
N GLY A 349 -38.00 -2.86 -24.68
CA GLY A 349 -38.92 -1.77 -24.41
C GLY A 349 -38.58 -0.44 -25.11
N PHE A 350 -37.44 -0.37 -25.82
CA PHE A 350 -37.04 0.80 -26.60
C PHE A 350 -36.88 0.50 -28.10
N GLU A 351 -37.15 1.48 -28.94
CA GLU A 351 -37.00 1.43 -30.39
C GLU A 351 -36.52 2.77 -30.98
N GLY A 352 -36.41 2.81 -32.31
CA GLY A 352 -35.91 3.96 -33.06
C GLY A 352 -34.39 3.94 -33.27
N ILE A 353 -33.90 4.79 -34.19
CA ILE A 353 -32.49 4.81 -34.63
C ILE A 353 -31.52 5.10 -33.47
N ASN A 354 -31.99 5.85 -32.47
CA ASN A 354 -31.22 6.21 -31.28
C ASN A 354 -31.82 5.62 -30.00
N CYS A 355 -32.74 4.66 -30.07
CA CYS A 355 -33.32 4.01 -28.88
C CYS A 355 -33.93 4.99 -27.87
N GLN A 356 -34.58 6.05 -28.36
CA GLN A 356 -35.20 7.08 -27.53
C GLN A 356 -36.72 6.89 -27.43
N ASP A 357 -37.30 6.07 -28.30
CA ASP A 357 -38.73 5.83 -28.36
C ASP A 357 -39.08 4.60 -27.52
N TYR A 358 -40.15 4.68 -26.74
CA TYR A 358 -40.67 3.52 -26.04
C TYR A 358 -41.53 2.70 -26.98
N ILE A 359 -41.39 1.37 -26.93
CA ILE A 359 -42.30 0.46 -27.62
C ILE A 359 -43.65 0.52 -26.91
N ILE A 360 -44.62 1.21 -27.52
CA ILE A 360 -45.99 1.29 -27.01
C ILE A 360 -46.79 0.16 -27.67
N VAL A 361 -47.17 -0.84 -26.88
CA VAL A 361 -48.06 -1.91 -27.35
C VAL A 361 -49.50 -1.39 -27.34
N ASP A 362 -50.12 -1.28 -28.52
CA ASP A 362 -51.52 -0.90 -28.66
C ASP A 362 -52.43 -2.13 -28.49
N TYR A 363 -53.12 -2.21 -27.34
CA TYR A 363 -54.00 -3.32 -26.98
C TYR A 363 -55.42 -3.22 -27.58
N LYS A 364 -55.67 -2.30 -28.52
CA LYS A 364 -57.02 -2.04 -29.04
C LYS A 364 -57.69 -3.23 -29.75
N TYR A 365 -56.96 -4.28 -30.11
CA TYR A 365 -57.47 -5.47 -30.80
C TYR A 365 -57.17 -6.81 -30.12
N GLU A 366 -56.60 -6.81 -28.91
CA GLU A 366 -56.26 -8.02 -28.14
C GLU A 366 -57.40 -8.34 -27.16
N SER A 367 -58.15 -9.42 -27.40
CA SER A 367 -59.36 -9.75 -26.64
C SER A 367 -59.16 -10.53 -25.34
N LEU A 368 -57.93 -10.97 -25.01
CA LEU A 368 -57.65 -11.62 -23.71
C LEU A 368 -56.14 -11.68 -23.41
N ILE A 369 -55.71 -11.09 -22.29
CA ILE A 369 -54.31 -11.19 -21.80
C ILE A 369 -54.29 -12.19 -20.63
N ILE A 370 -53.58 -13.31 -20.77
CA ILE A 370 -53.63 -14.45 -19.82
C ILE A 370 -52.43 -14.48 -18.85
N ASN A 371 -51.35 -13.72 -19.08
CA ASN A 371 -50.22 -13.65 -18.14
C ASN A 371 -49.47 -12.32 -18.24
N PHE A 372 -49.27 -11.64 -17.11
CA PHE A 372 -48.38 -10.49 -16.96
C PHE A 372 -47.35 -10.79 -15.86
N ASN A 373 -46.06 -10.78 -16.22
CA ASN A 373 -44.97 -10.63 -15.25
C ASN A 373 -44.49 -9.19 -15.33
N ILE A 374 -44.86 -8.38 -14.34
CA ILE A 374 -44.35 -7.02 -14.20
C ILE A 374 -43.04 -7.11 -13.42
N ILE A 375 -41.92 -6.79 -14.07
CA ILE A 375 -40.68 -6.46 -13.36
C ILE A 375 -40.60 -4.94 -13.33
N ILE A 376 -40.90 -4.39 -12.15
CA ILE A 376 -40.69 -2.97 -11.85
C ILE A 376 -39.22 -2.82 -11.45
N TYR A 377 -38.45 -2.02 -12.19
CA TYR A 377 -37.10 -1.62 -11.80
C TYR A 377 -37.12 -0.33 -10.96
#